data_AF-A0A931R3U5-F1
#
_entry.id   AF-A0A931R3U5-F1
#
_cell.length_a   1.000
_cell.length_b   1.000
_cell.length_c   1.000
_cell.angle_alpha   90.00
_cell.angle_beta   90.00
_cell.angle_gamma   90.00
#
_symmetry.space_group_name_H-M   'P 1'
#
loop_
_entity.id
_entity.type
_entity.pdbx_description
1 polymer ?
#
loop_
_entity_poly.entity_id
_entity_poly.type
_entity_poly.pdbx_seq_one_letter_code
_entity_poly.pdbx_strand_id
1 'polypeptide(L)'
;MVPIVSIVGRSDSGKTTFLEKLIPELTRRGYRVATIKHDTHGFEVDREGKDSWRHAQAGAQVVVISSPQKLALIKRVEADLTLDQIAPLIGKVDLILTEGYKREEKPKIEVYRRAAHPEPLCTRENQLIAMVTDDPVDVGEVPRFALDDAAGVTDHLEEVILKVGLPEARVRLRIDGLPIPLSAFVQSIIEKTLRGMVSSLKGQDGRGQIVVEIDKG
;
A
#
# COMPACT_ATOMS: atom_id res chain seq x y z
N MET A 1 -1.73 4.59 8.41
CA MET A 1 -0.84 4.55 7.24
C MET A 1 -1.19 3.30 6.49
N VAL A 2 -1.32 3.37 5.16
CA VAL A 2 -1.64 2.18 4.36
C VAL A 2 -0.41 1.26 4.34
N PRO A 3 -0.54 -0.04 4.62
CA PRO A 3 0.58 -0.96 4.53
C PRO A 3 1.13 -1.04 3.11
N ILE A 4 2.46 -1.19 2.99
CA ILE A 4 3.16 -1.34 1.71
C ILE A 4 3.93 -2.66 1.76
N VAL A 5 3.74 -3.51 0.76
CA VAL A 5 4.49 -4.77 0.61
C VAL A 5 5.14 -4.80 -0.76
N SER A 6 6.44 -5.06 -0.80
CA SER A 6 7.20 -5.11 -2.04
C SER A 6 7.31 -6.54 -2.57
N ILE A 7 6.82 -6.75 -3.79
CA ILE A 7 7.05 -7.97 -4.56
C ILE A 7 8.37 -7.80 -5.29
N VAL A 8 9.37 -8.53 -4.82
CA VAL A 8 10.75 -8.46 -5.30
C VAL A 8 11.16 -9.77 -5.95
N GLY A 9 12.30 -9.74 -6.63
CA GLY A 9 12.81 -10.84 -7.42
C GLY A 9 13.57 -10.30 -8.62
N ARG A 10 14.55 -11.08 -9.09
CA ARG A 10 15.36 -10.70 -10.25
C ARG A 10 14.51 -10.73 -11.54
N SER A 11 15.04 -10.21 -12.63
CA SER A 11 14.35 -10.20 -13.93
C SER A 11 13.91 -11.62 -14.32
N ASP A 12 12.76 -11.75 -14.96
CA ASP A 12 12.19 -13.03 -15.42
C ASP A 12 11.84 -14.05 -14.32
N SER A 13 11.82 -13.65 -13.04
CA SER A 13 11.36 -14.54 -11.95
C SER A 13 9.84 -14.74 -11.91
N GLY A 14 9.08 -13.98 -12.71
CA GLY A 14 7.61 -14.08 -12.78
C GLY A 14 6.85 -13.18 -11.80
N LYS A 15 7.46 -12.09 -11.31
CA LYS A 15 6.81 -11.11 -10.40
C LYS A 15 5.47 -10.60 -10.93
N THR A 16 5.43 -10.10 -12.17
CA THR A 16 4.21 -9.58 -12.78
C THR A 16 3.14 -10.66 -12.88
N THR A 17 3.51 -11.86 -13.33
CA THR A 17 2.59 -13.02 -13.40
C THR A 17 2.05 -13.43 -12.04
N PHE A 18 2.86 -13.33 -10.98
CA PHE A 18 2.39 -13.59 -9.62
C PHE A 18 1.45 -12.49 -9.12
N LEU A 19 1.77 -11.22 -9.38
CA LEU A 19 0.90 -10.08 -9.06
C LEU A 19 -0.46 -10.16 -9.76
N GLU A 20 -0.49 -10.62 -11.02
CA GLU A 20 -1.72 -10.88 -11.78
C GLU A 20 -2.63 -11.93 -11.14
N LYS A 21 -2.10 -12.79 -10.24
CA LYS A 21 -2.88 -13.75 -9.45
C LYS A 21 -3.22 -13.21 -8.06
N LEU A 22 -2.26 -12.53 -7.42
CA LEU A 22 -2.41 -12.01 -6.06
C LEU A 22 -3.43 -10.85 -5.99
N ILE A 23 -3.42 -9.93 -6.96
CA ILE A 23 -4.31 -8.77 -6.96
C ILE A 23 -5.79 -9.19 -7.07
N PRO A 24 -6.20 -10.07 -8.00
CA PRO A 24 -7.57 -10.56 -8.04
C PRO A 24 -7.99 -11.30 -6.77
N GLU A 25 -7.10 -12.09 -6.17
CA GLU A 25 -7.41 -12.81 -4.92
C GLU A 25 -7.67 -11.84 -3.75
N LEU A 26 -6.81 -10.84 -3.55
CA LEU A 26 -7.03 -9.76 -2.57
C LEU A 26 -8.33 -8.99 -2.84
N THR A 27 -8.58 -8.64 -4.10
CA THR A 27 -9.78 -7.89 -4.51
C THR A 27 -11.05 -8.70 -4.26
N ARG A 28 -11.03 -10.00 -4.55
CA ARG A 28 -12.14 -10.93 -4.31
C ARG A 28 -12.48 -11.04 -2.82
N ARG A 29 -11.48 -10.85 -1.95
CA ARG A 29 -11.64 -10.81 -0.48
C ARG A 29 -12.06 -9.43 0.06
N GLY A 30 -12.23 -8.44 -0.81
CA GLY A 30 -12.76 -7.12 -0.46
C GLY A 30 -11.71 -6.04 -0.18
N TYR A 31 -10.41 -6.34 -0.36
CA TYR A 31 -9.35 -5.34 -0.22
C TYR A 31 -9.29 -4.41 -1.43
N ARG A 32 -9.15 -3.11 -1.19
CA ARG A 32 -8.76 -2.16 -2.23
C ARG A 32 -7.25 -2.16 -2.33
N VAL A 33 -6.73 -2.54 -3.49
CA VAL A 33 -5.29 -2.67 -3.72
C VAL A 33 -4.82 -1.59 -4.68
N ALA A 34 -3.70 -0.94 -4.36
CA ALA A 34 -2.94 -0.15 -5.30
C ALA A 34 -1.63 -0.85 -5.66
N THR A 35 -1.09 -0.55 -6.83
CA THR A 35 0.20 -1.06 -7.29
C THR A 35 1.15 0.08 -7.61
N ILE A 36 2.42 -0.05 -7.20
CA ILE A 36 3.52 0.83 -7.63
C ILE A 36 4.53 -0.03 -8.39
N LYS A 37 4.84 0.31 -9.64
CA LYS A 37 5.91 -0.35 -10.40
C LYS A 37 7.13 0.56 -10.46
N HIS A 38 8.30 0.03 -10.13
CA HIS A 38 9.57 0.74 -10.28
C HIS A 38 10.27 0.30 -11.57
N ASP A 39 10.43 1.23 -12.51
CA ASP A 39 11.25 1.02 -13.71
C ASP A 39 12.50 1.89 -13.63
N THR A 40 13.66 1.25 -13.44
CA THR A 40 14.95 1.94 -13.33
C THR A 40 15.44 2.55 -14.64
N HIS A 41 14.82 2.21 -15.77
CA HIS A 41 15.18 2.75 -17.08
C HIS A 41 14.29 3.92 -17.50
N GLY A 42 13.32 4.30 -16.66
CA GLY A 42 12.30 5.28 -17.00
C GLY A 42 11.20 4.69 -17.88
N PHE A 43 10.11 5.42 -18.05
CA PHE A 43 8.94 4.98 -18.82
C PHE A 43 8.19 6.17 -19.40
N GLU A 44 7.42 5.92 -20.47
CA GLU A 44 6.45 6.87 -21.03
C GLU A 44 5.07 6.22 -21.00
N VAL A 45 4.10 6.92 -20.42
CA VAL A 45 2.70 6.44 -20.30
C VAL A 45 1.80 7.17 -21.27
N ASP A 46 2.16 8.39 -21.65
CA ASP A 46 1.36 9.19 -22.55
C ASP A 46 1.66 8.87 -24.02
N ARG A 47 0.80 9.35 -24.91
CA ARG A 47 0.99 9.20 -26.35
C ARG A 47 1.64 10.46 -26.92
N GLU A 48 2.78 10.26 -27.56
CA GLU A 48 3.51 11.32 -28.24
C GLU A 48 2.59 12.13 -29.18
N GLY A 49 2.76 13.45 -29.15
CA GLY A 49 1.99 14.40 -29.97
C GLY A 49 0.55 14.70 -29.50
N LYS A 50 0.01 13.99 -28.51
CA LYS A 50 -1.31 14.32 -27.91
C LYS A 50 -1.23 15.52 -26.97
N ASP A 51 -2.39 16.09 -26.64
CA ASP A 51 -2.46 17.36 -25.90
C ASP A 51 -1.79 17.28 -24.53
N SER A 52 -2.02 16.22 -23.76
CA SER A 52 -1.37 16.00 -22.46
C SER A 52 0.15 15.85 -22.58
N TRP A 53 0.65 15.18 -23.62
CA TRP A 53 2.08 15.06 -23.88
C TRP A 53 2.67 16.43 -24.26
N ARG A 54 1.97 17.20 -25.11
CA ARG A 54 2.37 18.56 -25.49
C ARG A 54 2.39 19.50 -24.29
N HIS A 55 1.46 19.37 -23.34
CA HIS A 55 1.47 20.13 -22.09
C HIS A 55 2.72 19.82 -21.26
N ALA A 56 3.08 18.53 -21.12
CA ALA A 56 4.29 18.13 -20.42
C ALA A 56 5.55 18.70 -21.10
N GLN A 57 5.66 18.58 -22.43
CA GLN A 57 6.80 19.12 -23.20
C GLN A 57 6.88 20.64 -23.15
N ALA A 58 5.75 21.34 -23.03
CA ALA A 58 5.71 22.79 -22.83
C ALA A 58 6.20 23.25 -21.44
N GLY A 59 6.52 22.30 -20.53
CA GLY A 59 7.12 22.58 -19.23
C GLY A 59 6.16 22.43 -18.03
N ALA A 60 4.96 21.88 -18.23
CA ALA A 60 4.08 21.56 -17.10
C ALA A 60 4.76 20.53 -16.18
N GLN A 61 4.92 20.88 -14.90
CA GLN A 61 5.49 20.00 -13.88
C GLN A 61 4.53 18.86 -13.49
N VAL A 62 3.23 19.12 -13.61
CA VAL A 62 2.16 18.15 -13.38
C VAL A 62 1.13 18.28 -14.50
N VAL A 63 0.76 17.14 -15.10
CA VAL A 63 -0.32 17.02 -16.06
C VAL A 63 -1.35 16.04 -15.50
N VAL A 64 -2.61 16.46 -15.46
CA VAL A 64 -3.73 15.61 -14.99
C VAL A 64 -4.71 15.42 -16.14
N ILE A 65 -4.99 14.16 -16.47
CA ILE A 65 -6.01 13.76 -17.43
C ILE A 65 -7.18 13.18 -16.62
N SER A 66 -8.37 13.72 -16.80
CA SER A 66 -9.56 13.31 -16.06
C SER A 66 -10.68 12.88 -17.01
N SER A 67 -11.36 11.80 -16.65
CA SER A 67 -12.54 11.26 -17.34
C SER A 67 -13.50 10.68 -16.30
N PRO A 68 -14.78 10.40 -16.65
CA PRO A 68 -15.73 9.88 -15.68
C PRO A 68 -15.35 8.54 -15.04
N GLN A 69 -14.47 7.75 -15.67
CA GLN A 69 -14.06 6.43 -15.18
C GLN A 69 -12.58 6.34 -14.77
N LYS A 70 -11.75 7.32 -15.15
CA LYS A 70 -10.29 7.23 -14.95
C LYS A 70 -9.65 8.59 -14.79
N LEU A 71 -8.65 8.65 -13.90
CA LEU A 71 -7.74 9.76 -13.74
C LEU A 71 -6.32 9.27 -13.99
N ALA A 72 -5.54 10.03 -14.75
CA ALA A 72 -4.10 9.85 -14.89
C ALA A 72 -3.39 11.11 -14.40
N LEU A 73 -2.35 10.93 -13.58
CA LEU A 73 -1.48 11.99 -13.10
C LEU A 73 -0.07 11.69 -13.57
N ILE A 74 0.50 12.60 -14.35
CA ILE A 74 1.87 12.56 -14.81
C ILE A 74 2.59 13.70 -14.10
N LYS A 75 3.62 13.36 -13.32
CA LYS A 75 4.41 14.34 -12.57
C LYS A 75 5.87 14.17 -12.94
N ARG A 76 6.50 15.27 -13.36
CA ARG A 76 7.96 15.32 -13.53
C ARG A 76 8.62 15.31 -12.16
N VAL A 77 9.66 14.51 -12.02
CA VAL A 77 10.47 14.39 -10.80
C VAL A 77 11.94 14.56 -11.18
N GLU A 78 12.72 15.15 -10.27
CA GLU A 78 14.16 15.37 -10.49
C GLU A 78 14.99 14.13 -10.11
N ALA A 79 14.43 13.25 -9.28
CA ALA A 79 15.03 12.01 -8.81
C ALA A 79 13.94 10.98 -8.46
N ASP A 80 14.36 9.73 -8.28
CA ASP A 80 13.49 8.65 -7.81
C ASP A 80 12.84 9.03 -6.47
N LEU A 81 11.51 8.89 -6.41
CA LEU A 81 10.76 9.09 -5.18
C LEU A 81 10.79 7.82 -4.33
N THR A 82 10.86 8.00 -3.01
CA THR A 82 10.69 6.91 -2.05
C THR A 82 9.23 6.45 -1.99
N LEU A 83 8.99 5.25 -1.48
CA LEU A 83 7.63 4.74 -1.33
C LEU A 83 6.79 5.60 -0.37
N ASP A 84 7.41 6.20 0.64
CA ASP A 84 6.75 7.10 1.57
C ASP A 84 6.38 8.46 0.95
N GLN A 85 7.06 8.87 -0.12
CA GLN A 85 6.70 10.04 -0.93
C GLN A 85 5.59 9.73 -1.94
N ILE A 86 5.54 8.51 -2.47
CA ILE A 86 4.53 8.08 -3.45
C ILE A 86 3.20 7.72 -2.78
N ALA A 87 3.24 7.00 -1.66
CA ALA A 87 2.03 6.49 -0.99
C ALA A 87 0.98 7.58 -0.66
N PRO A 88 1.34 8.80 -0.24
CA PRO A 88 0.37 9.88 -0.03
C PRO A 88 -0.37 10.35 -1.30
N LEU A 89 0.18 10.08 -2.49
CA LEU A 89 -0.46 10.37 -3.77
C LEU A 89 -1.54 9.33 -4.13
N ILE A 90 -1.49 8.16 -3.49
CA ILE A 90 -2.44 7.06 -3.69
C ILE A 90 -3.69 7.37 -2.87
N GLY A 91 -4.86 7.21 -3.50
CA GLY A 91 -6.16 7.42 -2.86
C GLY A 91 -6.46 6.40 -1.74
N LYS A 92 -7.72 6.31 -1.34
CA LYS A 92 -8.15 5.40 -0.26
C LYS A 92 -8.07 3.94 -0.70
N VAL A 93 -6.99 3.27 -0.32
CA VAL A 93 -6.78 1.82 -0.49
C VAL A 93 -6.36 1.17 0.83
N ASP A 94 -6.46 -0.16 0.91
CA ASP A 94 -6.20 -0.95 2.10
C ASP A 94 -4.79 -1.57 2.09
N LEU A 95 -4.21 -1.75 0.90
CA LEU A 95 -2.86 -2.27 0.69
C LEU A 95 -2.23 -1.65 -0.56
N ILE A 96 -0.95 -1.31 -0.48
CA ILE A 96 -0.12 -0.97 -1.64
C ILE A 96 0.85 -2.13 -1.88
N LEU A 97 0.76 -2.74 -3.05
CA LEU A 97 1.76 -3.68 -3.54
C LEU A 97 2.77 -2.94 -4.41
N THR A 98 4.05 -3.29 -4.32
CA THR A 98 5.05 -2.77 -5.24
C THR A 98 5.64 -3.88 -6.09
N GLU A 99 5.96 -3.60 -7.35
CA GLU A 99 6.82 -4.44 -8.18
C GLU A 99 8.16 -3.71 -8.32
N GLY A 100 9.19 -4.22 -7.66
CA GLY A 100 10.50 -3.55 -7.59
C GLY A 100 10.76 -2.89 -6.24
N TYR A 101 11.39 -1.70 -6.22
CA TYR A 101 11.80 -1.01 -4.99
C TYR A 101 12.57 -1.89 -3.99
N LYS A 102 13.41 -2.81 -4.50
CA LYS A 102 14.12 -3.82 -3.69
C LYS A 102 15.01 -3.27 -2.57
N ARG A 103 15.42 -2.01 -2.68
CA ARG A 103 16.28 -1.30 -1.71
C ARG A 103 15.50 -0.60 -0.61
N GLU A 104 14.19 -0.43 -0.76
CA GLU A 104 13.36 0.22 0.26
C GLU A 104 13.17 -0.70 1.47
N GLU A 105 13.11 -0.09 2.65
CA GLU A 105 12.90 -0.77 3.93
C GLU A 105 11.40 -1.05 4.18
N LYS A 106 10.78 -1.77 3.24
CA LYS A 106 9.40 -2.30 3.36
C LYS A 106 9.39 -3.83 3.40
N PRO A 107 8.38 -4.47 4.04
CA PRO A 107 8.20 -5.92 4.01
C PRO A 107 8.20 -6.46 2.58
N LYS A 108 8.88 -7.59 2.37
CA LYS A 108 9.11 -8.14 1.02
C LYS A 108 8.59 -9.54 0.88
N ILE A 109 7.96 -9.79 -0.27
CA ILE A 109 7.71 -11.14 -0.77
C ILE A 109 8.62 -11.33 -1.96
N GLU A 110 9.52 -12.29 -1.88
CA GLU A 110 10.39 -12.61 -3.01
C GLU A 110 9.77 -13.68 -3.90
N VAL A 111 9.62 -13.37 -5.19
CA VAL A 111 9.37 -14.39 -6.22
C VAL A 111 10.70 -14.86 -6.76
N TYR A 112 11.09 -16.08 -6.38
CA TYR A 112 12.38 -16.68 -6.72
C TYR A 112 12.17 -17.92 -7.59
N ARG A 113 12.96 -18.05 -8.65
CA ARG A 113 13.04 -19.25 -9.48
C ARG A 113 14.51 -19.53 -9.80
N ARG A 114 14.97 -20.73 -9.48
CA ARG A 114 16.35 -21.15 -9.78
C ARG A 114 16.66 -21.14 -11.27
N ALA A 115 15.65 -21.40 -12.10
CA ALA A 115 15.77 -21.32 -13.56
C ALA A 115 16.06 -19.90 -14.08
N ALA A 116 15.66 -18.86 -13.34
CA ALA A 116 15.94 -17.48 -13.71
C ALA A 116 17.30 -17.02 -13.16
N HIS A 117 17.61 -17.34 -11.90
CA HIS A 117 18.83 -16.89 -11.22
C HIS A 117 19.28 -17.92 -10.16
N PRO A 118 20.59 -18.03 -9.87
CA PRO A 118 21.12 -19.12 -9.03
C PRO A 118 20.78 -19.01 -7.55
N GLU A 119 20.48 -17.81 -7.05
CA GLU A 119 20.29 -17.53 -5.63
C GLU A 119 19.17 -16.49 -5.40
N PRO A 120 18.45 -16.59 -4.26
CA PRO A 120 17.53 -15.55 -3.81
C PRO A 120 18.21 -14.18 -3.63
N LEU A 121 17.41 -13.14 -3.71
CA LEU A 121 17.80 -11.75 -3.55
C LEU A 121 17.73 -11.29 -2.10
N CYS A 122 16.76 -11.80 -1.34
CA CYS A 122 16.44 -11.32 -0.01
C CYS A 122 16.67 -12.39 1.04
N THR A 123 17.08 -11.94 2.22
CA THR A 123 17.09 -12.72 3.46
C THR A 123 16.12 -12.09 4.45
N ARG A 124 15.90 -12.74 5.60
CA ARG A 124 15.11 -12.17 6.71
C ARG A 124 15.62 -10.80 7.15
N GLU A 125 16.93 -10.57 7.10
CA GLU A 125 17.58 -9.30 7.46
C GLU A 125 17.18 -8.16 6.53
N ASN A 126 16.75 -8.47 5.31
CA ASN A 126 16.24 -7.50 4.33
C ASN A 126 14.71 -7.39 4.33
N GLN A 127 14.06 -7.74 5.45
CA GLN A 127 12.60 -7.70 5.65
C GLN A 127 11.81 -8.70 4.78
N LEU A 128 12.40 -9.84 4.43
CA LEU A 128 11.69 -10.92 3.75
C LEU A 128 10.63 -11.53 4.69
N ILE A 129 9.37 -11.47 4.28
CA ILE A 129 8.23 -12.01 5.03
C ILE A 129 7.64 -13.28 4.41
N ALA A 130 7.90 -13.54 3.12
CA ALA A 130 7.53 -14.79 2.45
C ALA A 130 8.37 -15.01 1.19
N MET A 131 8.53 -16.27 0.78
CA MET A 131 9.11 -16.63 -0.52
C MET A 131 8.07 -17.36 -1.37
N VAL A 132 7.98 -16.97 -2.65
CA VAL A 132 7.17 -17.64 -3.66
C VAL A 132 8.13 -18.31 -4.65
N THR A 133 8.18 -19.63 -4.64
CA THR A 133 9.17 -20.39 -5.43
C THR A 133 8.73 -21.82 -5.70
N ASP A 134 9.29 -22.41 -6.76
CA ASP A 134 9.22 -23.83 -7.11
C ASP A 134 10.50 -24.60 -6.74
N ASP A 135 11.51 -23.92 -6.18
CA ASP A 135 12.78 -24.50 -5.78
C ASP A 135 12.76 -24.91 -4.29
N PRO A 136 13.40 -26.04 -3.91
CA PRO A 136 13.48 -26.46 -2.52
C PRO A 136 14.49 -25.67 -1.67
N VAL A 137 14.90 -24.46 -2.09
CA VAL A 137 15.83 -23.59 -1.36
C VAL A 137 15.45 -23.43 0.11
N ASP A 138 16.46 -23.47 0.97
CA ASP A 138 16.31 -23.21 2.39
C ASP A 138 16.19 -21.71 2.64
N VAL A 139 15.08 -21.32 3.25
CA VAL A 139 14.76 -19.93 3.61
C VAL A 139 14.57 -19.78 5.12
N GLY A 140 15.01 -20.77 5.90
CA GLY A 140 14.84 -20.82 7.35
C GLY A 140 13.37 -20.82 7.75
N GLU A 141 12.99 -19.91 8.65
CA GLU A 141 11.62 -19.79 9.17
C GLU A 141 10.67 -19.00 8.27
N VAL A 142 11.14 -18.48 7.12
CA VAL A 142 10.30 -17.69 6.21
C VAL A 142 9.29 -18.60 5.51
N PRO A 143 7.98 -18.30 5.55
CA PRO A 143 6.97 -19.09 4.85
C PRO A 143 7.24 -19.17 3.34
N ARG A 144 7.08 -20.37 2.79
CA ARG A 144 7.29 -20.67 1.38
C ARG A 144 5.97 -21.07 0.71
N PHE A 145 5.67 -20.44 -0.42
CA PHE A 145 4.47 -20.68 -1.22
C PHE A 145 4.83 -21.08 -2.65
N ALA A 146 3.96 -21.87 -3.28
CA ALA A 146 4.12 -22.21 -4.69
C ALA A 146 3.82 -20.99 -5.60
N LEU A 147 4.34 -21.00 -6.83
CA LEU A 147 4.13 -19.92 -7.82
C LEU A 147 2.66 -19.63 -8.16
N ASP A 148 1.76 -20.58 -7.89
CA ASP A 148 0.31 -20.47 -8.11
C ASP A 148 -0.49 -20.23 -6.82
N ASP A 149 0.16 -20.21 -5.66
CA ASP A 149 -0.51 -20.14 -4.36
C ASP A 149 -0.74 -18.69 -3.89
N ALA A 150 -1.48 -17.93 -4.71
CA ALA A 150 -1.89 -16.58 -4.35
C ALA A 150 -2.82 -16.56 -3.12
N ALA A 151 -3.59 -17.62 -2.90
CA ALA A 151 -4.49 -17.75 -1.75
C ALA A 151 -3.69 -17.87 -0.44
N GLY A 152 -2.70 -18.76 -0.37
CA GLY A 152 -1.85 -18.92 0.81
C GLY A 152 -1.03 -17.65 1.11
N VAL A 153 -0.52 -16.98 0.07
CA VAL A 153 0.15 -15.68 0.26
C VAL A 153 -0.83 -14.62 0.79
N THR A 154 -2.08 -14.62 0.33
CA THR A 154 -3.10 -13.70 0.83
C THR A 154 -3.45 -14.00 2.29
N ASP A 155 -3.59 -15.27 2.67
CA ASP A 155 -3.80 -15.68 4.07
C ASP A 155 -2.67 -15.19 4.99
N HIS A 156 -1.42 -15.34 4.52
CA HIS A 156 -0.24 -14.88 5.25
C HIS A 156 -0.19 -13.34 5.37
N LEU A 157 -0.45 -12.62 4.27
CA LEU A 157 -0.56 -11.16 4.29
C LEU A 157 -1.65 -10.69 5.25
N GLU A 158 -2.77 -11.39 5.28
CA GLU A 158 -3.81 -11.14 6.26
C GLU A 158 -3.30 -11.31 7.69
N GLU A 159 -2.64 -12.41 8.00
CA GLU A 159 -2.11 -12.66 9.34
C GLU A 159 -1.08 -11.61 9.79
N VAL A 160 -0.13 -11.27 8.93
CA VAL A 160 1.07 -10.50 9.34
C VAL A 160 1.01 -9.01 9.01
N ILE A 161 0.14 -8.58 8.08
CA ILE A 161 0.07 -7.19 7.59
C ILE A 161 -1.35 -6.61 7.71
N LEU A 162 -2.37 -7.32 7.22
CA LEU A 162 -3.71 -6.73 7.01
C LEU A 162 -4.66 -6.89 8.21
N LYS A 163 -4.52 -7.96 9.00
CA LYS A 163 -5.31 -8.18 10.24
C LYS A 163 -4.71 -7.47 11.45
N VAL A 164 -3.48 -6.94 11.34
CA VAL A 164 -2.96 -5.92 12.26
C VAL A 164 -3.39 -4.53 11.79
N GLY A 165 -4.71 -4.30 11.82
CA GLY A 165 -5.28 -2.96 11.87
C GLY A 165 -5.76 -2.36 10.55
N LEU A 166 -7.02 -2.63 10.22
CA LEU A 166 -7.97 -1.56 9.94
C LEU A 166 -9.29 -1.87 10.65
N PRO A 167 -9.43 -1.60 11.97
CA PRO A 167 -10.74 -1.18 12.43
C PRO A 167 -11.14 0.04 11.59
N GLU A 168 -12.43 0.17 11.24
CA GLU A 168 -12.96 1.48 10.85
C GLU A 168 -12.39 2.53 11.81
N ALA A 169 -11.88 3.64 11.28
CA ALA A 169 -11.29 4.70 12.10
C ALA A 169 -12.30 5.08 13.20
N ARG A 170 -12.02 4.65 14.44
CA ARG A 170 -12.95 4.83 15.57
C ARG A 170 -13.12 6.29 15.94
N VAL A 171 -12.16 7.12 15.53
CA VAL A 171 -12.14 8.56 15.71
C VAL A 171 -11.84 9.23 14.38
N ARG A 172 -12.68 10.21 14.01
CA ARG A 172 -12.49 11.08 12.83
C ARG A 172 -12.27 12.50 13.32
N LEU A 173 -11.09 13.07 13.04
CA LEU A 173 -10.79 14.48 13.32
C LEU A 173 -10.89 15.29 12.03
N ARG A 174 -11.47 16.49 12.12
CA ARG A 174 -11.53 17.46 11.03
C ARG A 174 -11.14 18.85 11.54
N ILE A 175 -10.44 19.63 10.72
CA ILE A 175 -10.19 21.06 10.93
C ILE A 175 -10.75 21.77 9.70
N ASP A 176 -11.66 22.73 9.89
CA ASP A 176 -12.34 23.41 8.78
C ASP A 176 -12.98 22.44 7.77
N GLY A 177 -13.55 21.35 8.27
CA GLY A 177 -14.13 20.27 7.46
C GLY A 177 -13.10 19.34 6.80
N LEU A 178 -11.81 19.68 6.80
CA LEU A 178 -10.74 18.87 6.23
C LEU A 178 -10.34 17.73 7.18
N PRO A 179 -10.34 16.46 6.73
CA PRO A 179 -9.97 15.34 7.59
C PRO A 179 -8.49 15.37 7.97
N ILE A 180 -8.21 15.17 9.26
CA ILE A 180 -6.85 15.06 9.80
C ILE A 180 -6.55 13.59 10.12
N PRO A 181 -5.55 12.96 9.46
CA PRO A 181 -5.14 11.60 9.77
C PRO A 181 -4.62 11.48 11.21
N LEU A 182 -5.08 10.45 11.92
CA LEU A 182 -4.63 10.15 13.29
C LEU A 182 -3.96 8.78 13.34
N SER A 183 -2.86 8.66 14.08
CA SER A 183 -2.24 7.37 14.38
C SER A 183 -3.15 6.52 15.30
N ALA A 184 -2.98 5.19 15.29
CA ALA A 184 -3.78 4.29 16.13
C ALA A 184 -3.68 4.62 17.63
N PHE A 185 -2.48 4.98 18.09
CA PHE A 185 -2.24 5.43 19.46
C PHE A 185 -3.06 6.68 19.81
N VAL A 186 -3.04 7.71 18.94
CA VAL A 186 -3.79 8.95 19.16
C VAL A 186 -5.30 8.70 19.11
N GLN A 187 -5.78 7.88 18.18
CA GLN A 187 -7.20 7.47 18.14
C GLN A 187 -7.63 6.79 19.44
N SER A 188 -6.80 5.87 19.97
CA SER A 188 -7.09 5.19 21.24
C SER A 188 -7.15 6.15 22.42
N ILE A 189 -6.26 7.15 22.49
CA ILE A 189 -6.28 8.14 23.58
C ILE A 189 -7.57 8.95 23.51
N ILE A 190 -7.87 9.53 22.35
CA ILE A 190 -9.04 10.39 22.17
C ILE A 190 -10.34 9.61 22.46
N GLU A 191 -10.47 8.40 21.92
CA GLU A 191 -11.67 7.57 22.15
C GLU A 191 -11.89 7.28 23.64
N LYS A 192 -10.85 6.80 24.34
CA LYS A 192 -10.96 6.44 25.77
C LYS A 192 -11.29 7.65 26.63
N THR A 193 -10.66 8.79 26.35
CA THR A 193 -10.92 10.04 27.06
C THR A 193 -12.36 10.52 26.85
N LEU A 194 -12.82 10.61 25.60
CA LEU A 194 -14.17 11.08 25.31
C LEU A 194 -15.24 10.14 25.88
N ARG A 195 -15.06 8.82 25.75
CA ARG A 195 -16.00 7.85 26.34
C ARG A 195 -16.04 7.95 27.86
N GLY A 196 -14.89 8.11 28.52
CA GLY A 196 -14.82 8.32 29.97
C GLY A 196 -15.48 9.63 30.42
N MET A 197 -15.34 10.70 29.64
CA MET A 197 -16.05 11.96 29.90
C MET A 197 -17.57 11.76 29.78
N VAL A 198 -18.04 11.19 28.67
CA VAL A 198 -19.48 10.99 28.42
C VAL A 198 -20.11 10.06 29.44
N SER A 199 -19.45 8.97 29.82
CA SER A 199 -19.99 8.03 30.82
C SER A 199 -20.11 8.61 32.24
N SER A 200 -19.40 9.71 32.52
CA SER A 200 -19.54 10.44 33.79
C SER A 200 -20.70 11.44 33.79
N LEU A 201 -21.33 11.70 32.63
CA LEU A 201 -22.50 12.57 32.51
C LEU A 201 -23.78 11.84 32.91
N LYS A 202 -24.64 12.52 33.69
CA LYS A 202 -25.90 11.95 34.18
C LYS A 202 -26.81 11.54 33.02
N GLY A 203 -27.20 10.26 33.00
CA GLY A 203 -28.12 9.71 32.00
C GLY A 203 -27.47 9.29 30.68
N GLN A 204 -26.14 9.29 30.60
CA GLN A 204 -25.39 8.79 29.44
C GLN A 204 -24.57 7.55 29.85
N ASP A 205 -24.62 6.49 29.06
CA ASP A 205 -23.86 5.25 29.30
C ASP A 205 -22.59 5.14 28.44
N GLY A 206 -22.25 6.21 27.70
CA GLY A 206 -21.09 6.28 26.81
C GLY A 206 -21.22 5.42 25.54
N ARG A 207 -22.40 4.86 25.27
CA ARG A 207 -22.68 4.08 24.07
C ARG A 207 -23.22 4.96 22.94
N GLY A 208 -22.96 4.54 21.71
CA GLY A 208 -23.36 5.28 20.50
C GLY A 208 -22.25 6.17 19.92
N GLN A 209 -22.64 6.98 18.94
CA GLN A 209 -21.76 7.93 18.27
C GLN A 209 -21.61 9.19 19.14
N ILE A 210 -20.36 9.55 19.43
CA ILE A 210 -20.02 10.79 20.15
C ILE A 210 -19.50 11.79 19.11
N VAL A 211 -20.11 12.98 19.05
CA VAL A 211 -19.66 14.10 18.22
C VAL A 211 -19.27 15.24 19.16
N VAL A 212 -18.07 15.78 18.96
CA VAL A 212 -17.56 16.93 19.72
C VAL A 212 -17.27 18.04 18.72
N GLU A 213 -17.92 19.18 18.92
CA GLU A 213 -17.75 20.40 18.13
C GLU A 213 -17.10 21.46 19.03
N ILE A 214 -16.06 22.12 18.50
CA ILE A 214 -15.36 23.20 19.18
C ILE A 214 -15.43 24.40 18.24
N ASP A 215 -16.20 25.40 18.61
CA ASP A 215 -16.34 26.62 17.82
C ASP A 215 -15.05 27.44 17.84
N LYS A 216 -14.78 28.15 16.74
CA LYS A 216 -13.70 29.14 16.70
C LYS A 216 -14.07 30.27 17.66
N GLY A 217 -13.33 30.37 18.76
CA GLY A 217 -13.41 31.50 19.69
C GLY A 217 -12.96 32.81 19.06
#